data_AF-A0AAD4DX36-F1
#
_entry.id   AF-A0AAD4DX36-F1
#
_cell.length_a   1.000
_cell.length_b   1.000
_cell.length_c   1.000
_cell.angle_alpha   90.00
_cell.angle_beta   90.00
_cell.angle_gamma   90.00
#
_symmetry.space_group_name_H-M   'P 1'
#
loop_
_entity.id
_entity.type
_entity.pdbx_description
1 polymer ?
#
loop_
_entity_poly.entity_id
_entity_poly.type
_entity_poly.pdbx_seq_one_letter_code
_entity_poly.pdbx_strand_id
1 'polypeptide(L)'
;MEEDGRATPTPSRLHSPSCSFNQADKEMVAKPLAERGAGHRTSHAPSALDPAIEIVDPRFQLNNCLDHLGKHIKYEAEEKTKIAGSPTAKELREVQETAEARLKREEEEAESVGLKRKPEDLISHRSSKDDVYFRVNFDKFNTHIRNKLIEMAASGDRQKNPTSTAAITILISADDDLLTGLVLSTKKASRASLVKDNLGLMYAVDNPMPAGKVVSFISLADNIDVEFEIVSKCLRRRVPKAVAREQHGDVGVRIVRLLLDIGKMDDKQIAKVAKMPNYVVQPLLATVV
;
A
#
# COMPACT_ATOMS: atom_id res chain seq x y z
N MET A 1 -54.69 -39.57 -2.86
CA MET A 1 -53.36 -39.03 -3.22
C MET A 1 -53.14 -37.86 -2.29
N GLU A 2 -52.52 -38.14 -1.14
CA GLU A 2 -52.16 -37.13 -0.14
C GLU A 2 -50.68 -36.82 -0.35
N GLU A 3 -50.37 -35.55 -0.65
CA GLU A 3 -49.00 -35.07 -0.76
C GLU A 3 -48.56 -34.51 0.60
N ASP A 4 -47.61 -35.21 1.23
CA ASP A 4 -46.95 -34.79 2.46
C ASP A 4 -45.93 -33.67 2.19
N GLY A 5 -46.27 -32.46 2.66
CA GLY A 5 -45.40 -31.28 2.64
C GLY A 5 -44.33 -31.35 3.73
N ARG A 6 -43.11 -31.77 3.36
CA ARG A 6 -41.94 -31.82 4.25
C ARG A 6 -41.22 -30.46 4.26
N ALA A 7 -41.42 -29.67 5.31
CA ALA A 7 -40.71 -28.42 5.52
C ALA A 7 -39.22 -28.66 5.84
N THR A 8 -38.34 -28.03 5.07
CA THR A 8 -36.88 -28.03 5.27
C THR A 8 -36.48 -27.09 6.41
N PRO A 9 -35.66 -27.54 7.38
CA PRO A 9 -35.23 -26.70 8.50
C PRO A 9 -34.18 -25.67 8.05
N THR A 10 -34.45 -24.40 8.35
CA THR A 10 -33.55 -23.27 8.11
C THR A 10 -32.32 -23.36 9.03
N PRO A 11 -31.09 -23.17 8.54
CA PRO A 11 -29.89 -23.25 9.36
C PRO A 11 -29.80 -22.04 10.31
N SER A 12 -29.72 -22.33 11.61
CA SER A 12 -29.53 -21.35 12.68
C SER A 12 -28.17 -20.68 12.59
N ARG A 13 -28.19 -19.34 12.58
CA ARG A 13 -27.04 -18.43 12.46
C ARG A 13 -26.11 -18.57 13.68
N LEU A 14 -24.82 -18.86 13.45
CA LEU A 14 -23.81 -18.98 14.50
C LEU A 14 -23.61 -17.63 15.22
N HIS A 15 -23.81 -17.62 16.53
CA HIS A 15 -23.50 -16.47 17.38
C HIS A 15 -21.99 -16.26 17.44
N SER A 16 -21.53 -15.09 16.99
CA SER A 16 -20.14 -14.66 17.14
C SER A 16 -19.81 -14.42 18.62
N PRO A 17 -18.63 -14.85 19.12
CA PRO A 17 -18.22 -14.61 20.49
C PRO A 17 -18.07 -13.10 20.74
N SER A 18 -18.67 -12.63 21.84
CA SER A 18 -18.52 -11.25 22.30
C SER A 18 -17.13 -11.06 22.90
N CYS A 19 -16.25 -10.33 22.21
CA CYS A 19 -15.01 -9.83 22.82
C CYS A 19 -15.35 -8.73 23.84
N SER A 20 -15.42 -9.08 25.12
CA SER A 20 -15.42 -8.09 26.21
C SER A 20 -13.98 -7.65 26.47
N PHE A 21 -13.67 -6.37 26.25
CA PHE A 21 -12.43 -5.77 26.72
C PHE A 21 -12.49 -5.63 28.25
N ASN A 22 -11.45 -6.10 28.94
CA ASN A 22 -11.34 -5.96 30.38
C ASN A 22 -11.11 -4.48 30.74
N GLN A 23 -11.76 -4.01 31.81
CA GLN A 23 -11.70 -2.62 32.28
C GLN A 23 -10.25 -2.14 32.55
N ALA A 24 -9.33 -3.07 32.87
CA ALA A 24 -7.93 -2.79 33.16
C ALA A 24 -7.13 -2.22 31.97
N ASP A 25 -7.50 -2.56 30.73
CA ASP A 25 -6.77 -2.08 29.54
C ASP A 25 -7.10 -0.62 29.18
N LYS A 26 -8.22 -0.08 29.69
CA LYS A 26 -8.61 1.32 29.46
C LYS A 26 -7.80 2.31 30.31
N GLU A 27 -7.20 1.88 31.42
CA GLU A 27 -6.54 2.79 32.35
C GLU A 27 -5.04 3.04 32.01
N MET A 28 -4.42 2.14 31.25
CA MET A 28 -3.00 2.26 30.84
C MET A 28 -2.74 3.30 29.73
N VAL A 29 -3.77 3.81 29.04
CA VAL A 29 -3.59 4.74 27.91
C VAL A 29 -3.75 6.22 28.32
N ALA A 30 -4.16 6.50 29.56
CA ALA A 30 -4.54 7.86 29.98
C ALA A 30 -3.46 8.67 30.75
N LYS A 31 -2.23 8.18 30.95
CA LYS A 31 -1.12 8.91 31.61
C LYS A 31 0.20 8.47 30.95
N PRO A 32 1.13 9.36 30.51
CA PRO A 32 1.44 10.71 31.00
C PRO A 32 1.66 11.80 29.91
N LEU A 33 1.09 12.99 30.08
CA LEU A 33 1.39 14.17 29.23
C LEU A 33 1.59 15.46 30.05
N ALA A 34 1.92 15.34 31.33
CA ALA A 34 2.02 16.47 32.26
C ALA A 34 3.45 16.90 32.63
N GLU A 35 4.50 16.24 32.15
CA GLU A 35 5.88 16.57 32.53
C GLU A 35 6.78 16.70 31.29
N ARG A 36 6.66 17.81 30.56
CA ARG A 36 7.77 18.29 29.74
C ARG A 36 7.97 19.78 29.94
N GLY A 37 8.98 20.05 30.76
CA GLY A 37 9.42 21.35 31.24
C GLY A 37 9.64 22.40 30.15
N ALA A 38 9.36 23.63 30.55
CA ALA A 38 9.75 24.86 29.89
C ALA A 38 11.28 24.92 29.78
N GLY A 39 11.79 24.81 28.54
CA GLY A 39 13.21 24.96 28.22
C GLY A 39 13.41 25.96 27.09
N HIS A 40 14.33 26.89 27.32
CA HIS A 40 14.71 28.06 26.54
C HIS A 40 14.59 28.01 25.00
N ARG A 41 13.92 29.03 24.45
CA ARG A 41 14.07 29.46 23.05
C ARG A 41 15.33 30.31 22.93
N THR A 42 16.36 29.79 22.28
CA THR A 42 17.40 30.62 21.66
C THR A 42 17.08 30.75 20.17
N SER A 43 17.02 31.99 19.70
CA SER A 43 16.77 32.35 18.32
C SER A 43 18.03 32.09 17.47
N HIS A 44 18.05 30.98 16.73
CA HIS A 44 18.97 30.80 15.61
C HIS A 44 18.28 31.17 14.30
N ALA A 45 18.83 32.19 13.63
CA ALA A 45 18.46 32.56 12.27
C ALA A 45 18.97 31.48 11.28
N PRO A 46 18.15 31.00 10.34
CA PRO A 46 18.61 30.06 9.32
C PRO A 46 19.26 30.85 8.16
N SER A 47 20.57 30.69 8.01
CA SER A 47 21.31 31.13 6.83
C SER A 47 21.56 29.94 5.91
N ALA A 48 21.43 30.23 4.61
CA ALA A 48 21.97 29.50 3.45
C ALA A 48 21.32 28.17 3.04
N LEU A 49 20.45 28.31 2.02
CA LEU A 49 20.23 27.43 0.86
C LEU A 49 21.07 26.14 0.82
N ASP A 50 20.44 25.03 1.23
CA ASP A 50 20.89 23.69 0.85
C ASP A 50 20.47 23.37 -0.60
N PRO A 51 21.31 22.65 -1.37
CA PRO A 51 20.98 22.23 -2.73
C PRO A 51 19.81 21.24 -2.69
N ALA A 52 18.86 21.45 -3.60
CA ALA A 52 17.68 20.63 -3.78
C ALA A 52 18.06 19.13 -3.84
N ILE A 53 17.67 18.39 -2.81
CA ILE A 53 17.64 16.92 -2.85
C ILE A 53 16.52 16.57 -3.83
N GLU A 54 16.88 16.09 -5.02
CA GLU A 54 15.94 15.46 -5.95
C GLU A 54 15.35 14.23 -5.25
N ILE A 55 14.13 14.38 -4.73
CA ILE A 55 13.32 13.26 -4.25
C ILE A 55 12.86 12.50 -5.50
N VAL A 56 13.70 11.58 -5.98
CA VAL A 56 13.32 10.60 -6.99
C VAL A 56 12.27 9.69 -6.36
N ASP A 57 11.03 9.77 -6.86
CA ASP A 57 9.89 9.00 -6.37
C ASP A 57 10.17 7.49 -6.51
N PRO A 58 10.29 6.73 -5.41
CA PRO A 58 10.60 5.29 -5.45
C PRO A 58 9.52 4.46 -6.14
N ARG A 59 8.33 5.02 -6.40
CA ARG A 59 7.27 4.34 -7.17
C ARG A 59 7.53 4.35 -8.69
N PHE A 60 8.34 5.29 -9.20
CA PHE A 60 8.71 5.32 -10.62
C PHE A 60 9.63 4.16 -11.00
N GLN A 61 10.49 3.73 -10.06
CA GLN A 61 11.30 2.52 -10.23
C GLN A 61 10.43 1.25 -10.27
N LEU A 62 9.36 1.18 -9.47
CA LEU A 62 8.55 -0.03 -9.36
C LEU A 62 7.76 -0.37 -10.64
N ASN A 63 7.28 0.64 -11.36
CA ASN A 63 6.53 0.44 -12.61
C ASN A 63 7.46 0.01 -13.76
N ASN A 64 8.65 0.59 -13.86
CA ASN A 64 9.64 0.12 -14.84
C ASN A 64 10.05 -1.33 -14.53
N CYS A 65 10.25 -1.69 -13.26
CA CYS A 65 10.58 -3.07 -12.87
C CYS A 65 9.52 -4.10 -13.29
N LEU A 66 8.22 -3.74 -13.30
CA LEU A 66 7.15 -4.63 -13.75
C LEU A 66 7.21 -4.92 -15.26
N ASP A 67 7.54 -3.92 -16.06
CA ASP A 67 7.70 -4.08 -17.51
C ASP A 67 8.94 -4.90 -17.87
N HIS A 68 10.07 -4.68 -17.17
CA HIS A 68 11.28 -5.49 -17.35
C HIS A 68 11.05 -6.97 -16.98
N LEU A 69 10.33 -7.24 -15.89
CA LEU A 69 10.03 -8.61 -15.47
C LEU A 69 9.12 -9.34 -16.47
N GLY A 70 8.12 -8.63 -17.03
CA GLY A 70 7.25 -9.18 -18.06
C GLY A 70 8.00 -9.55 -19.34
N LYS A 71 8.94 -8.71 -19.78
CA LYS A 71 9.80 -8.99 -20.94
C LYS A 71 10.72 -10.19 -20.70
N HIS A 72 11.32 -10.30 -19.52
CA HIS A 72 12.18 -11.42 -19.16
C HIS A 72 11.43 -12.76 -19.22
N ILE A 73 10.23 -12.84 -18.64
CA ILE A 73 9.39 -14.05 -18.66
C ILE A 73 9.03 -14.44 -20.10
N LYS A 74 8.73 -13.47 -20.96
CA LYS A 74 8.41 -13.72 -22.36
C LYS A 74 9.60 -14.27 -23.15
N TYR A 75 10.79 -13.68 -23.00
CA TYR A 75 12.00 -14.17 -23.66
C TYR A 75 12.42 -15.55 -23.16
N GLU A 76 12.31 -15.81 -21.86
CA GLU A 76 12.58 -17.12 -21.28
C GLU A 76 11.62 -18.20 -21.85
N ALA A 77 10.34 -17.87 -22.02
CA ALA A 77 9.37 -18.78 -22.64
C ALA A 77 9.68 -19.04 -24.13
N GLU A 78 10.01 -18.00 -24.89
CA GLU A 78 10.41 -18.12 -26.31
C GLU A 78 11.62 -19.05 -26.47
N GLU A 79 12.67 -18.89 -25.65
CA GLU A 79 13.87 -19.73 -25.70
C GLU A 79 13.60 -21.17 -25.21
N LYS A 80 12.76 -21.36 -24.18
CA LYS A 80 12.37 -22.70 -23.72
C LYS A 80 11.64 -23.52 -24.78
N THR A 81 10.84 -22.88 -25.65
CA THR A 81 10.14 -23.59 -26.73
C THR A 81 11.07 -24.12 -27.83
N LYS A 82 12.32 -23.64 -27.90
CA LYS A 82 13.32 -24.10 -28.89
C LYS A 82 13.98 -25.42 -28.48
N ILE A 83 13.94 -25.76 -27.18
CA ILE A 83 14.49 -27.03 -26.69
C ILE A 83 13.43 -28.11 -26.85
N ALA A 84 13.64 -29.04 -27.79
CA ALA A 84 12.79 -30.20 -27.94
C ALA A 84 13.11 -31.24 -26.87
N GLY A 85 12.18 -31.49 -25.95
CA GLY A 85 12.30 -32.50 -24.90
C GLY A 85 12.25 -31.94 -23.48
N SER A 86 12.53 -32.78 -22.49
CA SER A 86 12.63 -32.36 -21.09
C SER A 86 13.95 -31.60 -20.85
N PRO A 87 13.91 -30.30 -20.50
CA PRO A 87 15.13 -29.50 -20.39
C PRO A 87 16.06 -29.99 -19.27
N THR A 88 17.34 -30.14 -19.57
CA THR A 88 18.39 -30.42 -18.58
C THR A 88 18.72 -29.14 -17.80
N ALA A 89 19.12 -29.26 -16.53
CA ALA A 89 19.45 -28.10 -15.68
C ALA A 89 20.53 -27.17 -16.27
N LYS A 90 21.42 -27.70 -17.13
CA LYS A 90 22.43 -26.92 -17.85
C LYS A 90 21.81 -26.08 -18.97
N GLU A 91 20.87 -26.65 -19.72
CA GLU A 91 20.16 -25.99 -20.81
C GLU A 91 19.26 -24.86 -20.29
N LEU A 92 18.65 -25.05 -19.11
CA LEU A 92 17.87 -23.99 -18.45
C LEU A 92 18.71 -22.76 -18.09
N ARG A 93 19.98 -22.94 -17.69
CA ARG A 93 20.89 -21.82 -17.43
C ARG A 93 21.28 -21.09 -18.71
N GLU A 94 21.55 -21.84 -19.77
CA GLU A 94 21.91 -21.27 -21.09
C GLU A 94 20.74 -20.47 -21.68
N VAL A 95 19.50 -20.96 -21.51
CA VAL A 95 18.28 -20.23 -21.88
C VAL A 95 18.15 -18.93 -21.10
N GLN A 96 18.37 -18.96 -19.79
CA GLN A 96 18.29 -17.77 -18.96
C GLN A 96 19.36 -16.74 -19.35
N GLU A 97 20.60 -17.17 -19.55
CA GLU A 97 21.71 -16.29 -19.96
C GLU A 97 21.45 -15.66 -21.34
N THR A 98 20.86 -16.42 -22.26
CA THR A 98 20.49 -15.93 -23.60
C THR A 98 19.35 -14.89 -23.52
N ALA A 99 18.34 -15.12 -22.68
CA ALA A 99 17.25 -14.18 -22.46
C ALA A 99 17.73 -12.87 -21.80
N GLU A 100 18.59 -12.97 -20.79
CA GLU A 100 19.22 -11.81 -20.12
C GLU A 100 20.11 -11.01 -21.09
N ALA A 101 20.92 -11.68 -21.92
CA ALA A 101 21.76 -11.03 -22.92
C ALA A 101 20.94 -10.28 -23.98
N ARG A 102 19.75 -10.79 -24.34
CA ARG A 102 18.83 -10.12 -25.27
C ARG A 102 18.20 -8.87 -24.64
N LEU A 103 17.78 -8.95 -23.38
CA LEU A 103 17.22 -7.81 -22.65
C LEU A 103 18.26 -6.68 -22.51
N LYS A 104 19.50 -7.03 -22.15
CA LYS A 104 20.59 -6.07 -21.98
C LYS A 104 20.91 -5.31 -23.27
N ARG A 105 20.90 -5.98 -24.42
CA ARG A 105 21.11 -5.34 -25.73
C ARG A 105 20.00 -4.33 -26.06
N GLU A 106 18.75 -4.66 -25.76
CA GLU A 106 17.61 -3.77 -25.97
C GLU A 106 17.69 -2.51 -25.07
N GLU A 107 18.17 -2.66 -23.84
CA GLU A 107 18.43 -1.52 -22.92
C GLU A 107 19.55 -0.61 -23.43
N GLU A 108 20.69 -1.16 -23.85
CA GLU A 108 21.81 -0.39 -24.42
C GLU A 108 21.41 0.34 -25.72
N GLU A 109 20.59 -0.29 -26.57
CA GLU A 109 20.03 0.34 -27.77
C GLU A 109 19.11 1.52 -27.41
N ALA A 110 18.22 1.34 -26.43
CA ALA A 110 17.32 2.39 -25.97
C ALA A 110 18.07 3.59 -25.36
N GLU A 111 19.16 3.35 -24.62
CA GLU A 111 20.01 4.42 -24.09
C GLU A 111 20.71 5.22 -25.21
N SER A 112 21.13 4.56 -26.29
CA SER A 112 21.82 5.22 -27.40
C SER A 112 20.91 6.08 -28.28
N VAL A 113 19.62 5.76 -28.38
CA VAL A 113 18.63 6.45 -29.25
C VAL A 113 18.27 7.85 -28.71
N GLY A 114 18.57 8.16 -27.45
CA GLY A 114 18.30 9.46 -26.82
C GLY A 114 19.28 10.60 -27.11
N LEU A 115 20.41 10.37 -27.79
CA LEU A 115 21.52 11.35 -27.89
C LEU A 115 21.75 11.96 -29.28
N LYS A 116 20.80 11.87 -30.22
CA LYS A 116 20.89 12.69 -31.44
C LYS A 116 20.56 14.14 -31.15
N ARG A 117 21.60 14.90 -30.79
CA ARG A 117 21.65 16.37 -30.92
C ARG A 117 21.30 16.72 -32.36
N LYS A 118 20.11 17.30 -32.60
CA LYS A 118 19.86 18.01 -33.85
C LYS A 118 20.63 19.33 -33.82
N PRO A 119 21.40 19.66 -34.87
CA PRO A 119 21.97 20.98 -35.02
C PRO A 119 20.86 22.02 -35.14
N GLU A 120 21.17 23.16 -34.55
CA GLU A 120 20.30 24.27 -34.19
C GLU A 120 20.04 25.12 -35.43
N ASP A 121 18.84 24.99 -36.00
CA ASP A 121 18.32 25.96 -36.97
C ASP A 121 17.24 26.80 -36.33
N LEU A 122 17.51 28.11 -36.37
CA LEU A 122 16.76 29.23 -35.85
C LEU A 122 15.29 29.26 -36.33
N ILE A 123 14.44 29.88 -35.50
CA ILE A 123 13.07 30.37 -35.76
C ILE A 123 11.95 29.37 -35.44
N SER A 124 11.41 29.45 -34.22
CA SER A 124 9.99 29.75 -33.99
C SER A 124 9.70 29.88 -32.49
N HIS A 125 9.33 31.07 -32.03
CA HIS A 125 8.65 31.25 -30.74
C HIS A 125 7.31 30.50 -30.77
N ARG A 126 7.30 29.26 -30.32
CA ARG A 126 6.09 28.63 -29.77
C ARG A 126 6.35 28.31 -28.33
N SER A 127 5.70 29.03 -27.44
CA SER A 127 5.60 28.70 -26.03
C SER A 127 4.78 27.41 -25.90
N SER A 128 5.40 26.26 -26.13
CA SER A 128 4.91 25.01 -25.58
C SER A 128 5.03 25.18 -24.07
N LYS A 129 3.93 25.55 -23.42
CA LYS A 129 3.77 25.30 -22.01
C LYS A 129 3.99 23.81 -21.87
N ASP A 130 5.12 23.43 -21.28
CA ASP A 130 5.36 22.05 -20.92
C ASP A 130 4.11 21.57 -20.20
N ASP A 131 3.45 20.55 -20.75
CA ASP A 131 2.27 19.96 -20.14
C ASP A 131 2.73 19.30 -18.84
N VAL A 132 2.81 20.11 -17.78
CA VAL A 132 3.08 19.67 -16.42
C VAL A 132 1.83 18.94 -15.96
N TYR A 133 1.83 17.62 -16.11
CA TYR A 133 0.77 16.77 -15.60
C TYR A 133 0.88 16.72 -14.09
N PHE A 134 -0.04 17.41 -13.41
CA PHE A 134 -0.22 17.25 -11.96
C PHE A 134 -0.84 15.89 -11.69
N ARG A 135 -0.05 14.96 -11.16
CA ARG A 135 -0.58 13.71 -10.62
C ARG A 135 -1.15 14.00 -9.23
N VAL A 136 -2.44 13.74 -9.06
CA VAL A 136 -3.06 13.95 -7.75
C VAL A 136 -2.55 12.92 -6.75
N ASN A 137 -2.18 13.41 -5.58
CA ASN A 137 -1.76 12.59 -4.46
C ASN A 137 -3.00 12.00 -3.75
N PHE A 138 -3.48 10.88 -4.28
CA PHE A 138 -4.61 10.13 -3.71
C PHE A 138 -4.38 9.72 -2.25
N ASP A 139 -3.12 9.60 -1.80
CA ASP A 139 -2.82 9.22 -0.42
C ASP A 139 -3.33 10.27 0.57
N LYS A 140 -3.31 11.57 0.23
CA LYS A 140 -3.81 12.64 1.11
C LYS A 140 -5.33 12.64 1.23
N PHE A 141 -6.06 12.51 0.12
CA PHE A 141 -7.54 12.50 0.13
C PHE A 141 -8.11 11.21 0.73
N ASN A 142 -7.53 10.06 0.38
CA ASN A 142 -7.92 8.77 0.95
C ASN A 142 -7.71 8.74 2.47
N THR A 143 -6.69 9.44 2.98
CA THR A 143 -6.47 9.54 4.43
C THR A 143 -7.59 10.29 5.12
N HIS A 144 -8.09 11.40 4.56
CA HIS A 144 -9.17 12.15 5.20
C HIS A 144 -10.49 11.35 5.27
N ILE A 145 -10.90 10.75 4.16
CA ILE A 145 -12.12 9.92 4.10
C ILE A 145 -11.97 8.70 5.03
N ARG A 146 -10.80 8.03 5.02
CA ARG A 146 -10.53 6.87 5.89
C ARG A 146 -10.57 7.27 7.36
N ASN A 147 -9.92 8.36 7.74
CA ASN A 147 -9.93 8.86 9.12
C ASN A 147 -11.36 9.19 9.55
N LYS A 148 -12.15 9.83 8.68
CA LYS A 148 -13.54 10.17 9.00
C LYS A 148 -14.43 8.93 9.18
N LEU A 149 -14.26 7.92 8.33
CA LEU A 149 -14.96 6.65 8.48
C LEU A 149 -14.58 5.93 9.78
N ILE A 150 -13.29 5.95 10.14
CA ILE A 150 -12.81 5.38 11.41
C ILE A 150 -13.36 6.16 12.60
N GLU A 151 -13.32 7.50 12.58
CA GLU A 151 -13.90 8.35 13.62
C GLU A 151 -15.38 8.03 13.83
N MET A 152 -16.17 8.05 12.76
CA MET A 152 -17.62 7.75 12.83
C MET A 152 -17.90 6.40 13.48
N ALA A 153 -17.11 5.41 13.09
CA ALA A 153 -17.36 4.05 13.50
C ALA A 153 -16.76 3.78 14.90
N ALA A 154 -15.77 4.56 15.36
CA ALA A 154 -15.21 4.54 16.72
C ALA A 154 -16.01 5.36 17.74
N SER A 155 -16.66 6.45 17.33
CA SER A 155 -17.47 7.33 18.20
C SER A 155 -18.72 6.66 18.77
N GLY A 156 -18.99 5.38 18.45
CA GLY A 156 -19.93 4.55 19.20
C GLY A 156 -21.43 4.85 18.98
N ASP A 157 -21.78 5.99 18.40
CA ASP A 157 -23.18 6.37 18.14
C ASP A 157 -23.87 5.50 17.07
N ARG A 158 -23.13 4.64 16.38
CA ARG A 158 -23.69 3.67 15.43
C ARG A 158 -23.05 2.30 15.63
N GLN A 159 -23.62 1.56 16.57
CA GLN A 159 -23.40 0.13 16.70
C GLN A 159 -23.68 -0.57 15.36
N LYS A 160 -22.62 -1.03 14.68
CA LYS A 160 -22.61 -2.03 13.58
C LYS A 160 -23.58 -1.82 12.40
N ASN A 161 -24.13 -0.63 12.20
CA ASN A 161 -25.06 -0.41 11.12
C ASN A 161 -24.30 0.02 9.87
N PRO A 162 -24.52 -0.66 8.74
CA PRO A 162 -23.80 -0.38 7.53
C PRO A 162 -24.19 1.03 7.07
N THR A 163 -23.19 1.85 6.71
CA THR A 163 -23.42 3.26 6.40
C THR A 163 -23.82 3.38 4.94
N SER A 164 -25.00 3.96 4.68
CA SER A 164 -25.41 4.25 3.29
C SER A 164 -24.52 5.34 2.68
N THR A 165 -24.23 5.23 1.37
CA THR A 165 -23.49 6.23 0.58
C THR A 165 -24.09 7.64 0.73
N ALA A 166 -25.42 7.75 0.87
CA ALA A 166 -26.08 9.02 1.09
C ALA A 166 -25.68 9.66 2.43
N ALA A 167 -25.53 8.86 3.49
CA ALA A 167 -25.10 9.35 4.80
C ALA A 167 -23.65 9.84 4.77
N ILE A 168 -22.76 9.15 4.03
CA ILE A 168 -21.38 9.62 3.83
C ILE A 168 -21.36 10.92 3.05
N THR A 169 -22.18 11.04 2.02
CA THR A 169 -22.27 12.25 1.17
C THR A 169 -22.64 13.50 1.99
N ILE A 170 -23.50 13.35 3.01
CA ILE A 170 -23.91 14.43 3.92
C ILE A 170 -22.78 14.85 4.86
N LEU A 171 -21.90 13.92 5.22
CA LEU A 171 -20.84 14.16 6.21
C LEU A 171 -19.58 14.78 5.62
N ILE A 172 -19.34 14.57 4.34
CA ILE A 172 -18.27 15.26 3.61
C ILE A 172 -18.74 16.71 3.39
N SER A 173 -17.90 17.69 3.72
CA SER A 173 -18.27 19.10 3.62
C SER A 173 -18.54 19.47 2.17
N ALA A 174 -19.55 20.32 1.91
CA ALA A 174 -19.85 20.78 0.56
C ALA A 174 -18.64 21.46 -0.11
N ASP A 175 -17.76 22.04 0.70
CA ASP A 175 -16.54 22.74 0.27
C ASP A 175 -15.38 21.82 -0.07
N ASP A 176 -15.46 20.52 0.25
CA ASP A 176 -14.42 19.55 -0.10
C ASP A 176 -14.46 19.27 -1.60
N ASP A 177 -13.36 19.58 -2.30
CA ASP A 177 -13.23 19.36 -3.74
C ASP A 177 -12.99 17.88 -4.07
N LEU A 178 -14.08 17.12 -4.12
CA LEU A 178 -14.09 15.70 -4.48
C LEU A 178 -13.69 15.45 -5.95
N LEU A 179 -13.60 16.49 -6.79
CA LEU A 179 -13.15 16.34 -8.17
C LEU A 179 -11.63 16.27 -8.27
N THR A 180 -10.91 16.69 -7.22
CA THR A 180 -9.44 16.69 -7.24
C THR A 180 -8.92 15.26 -7.40
N GLY A 181 -8.42 14.95 -8.61
CA GLY A 181 -7.78 13.68 -8.94
C GLY A 181 -8.66 12.65 -9.61
N LEU A 182 -9.94 12.93 -9.81
CA LEU A 182 -10.81 12.07 -10.60
C LEU A 182 -10.77 12.51 -12.07
N VAL A 183 -10.25 11.63 -12.92
CA VAL A 183 -10.42 11.79 -14.37
C VAL A 183 -11.82 11.30 -14.72
N LEU A 184 -12.75 12.23 -14.84
CA LEU A 184 -14.14 11.94 -15.20
C LEU A 184 -14.29 11.98 -16.72
N SER A 185 -14.94 10.96 -17.29
CA SER A 185 -15.29 10.95 -18.72
C SER A 185 -16.42 11.94 -19.04
N THR A 186 -17.24 12.29 -18.05
CA THR A 186 -18.39 13.20 -18.19
C THR A 186 -18.19 14.49 -17.43
N LYS A 187 -18.52 15.63 -18.07
CA LYS A 187 -18.30 16.99 -17.54
C LYS A 187 -19.13 17.36 -16.30
N LYS A 188 -20.13 16.56 -15.92
CA LYS A 188 -21.01 16.83 -14.77
C LYS A 188 -21.34 15.53 -14.03
N ALA A 189 -20.46 15.10 -13.14
CA ALA A 189 -20.76 14.03 -12.20
C ALA A 189 -21.53 14.59 -11.00
N SER A 190 -22.52 13.85 -10.53
CA SER A 190 -23.22 14.18 -9.29
C SER A 190 -22.29 13.98 -8.08
N ARG A 191 -22.48 14.73 -6.99
CA ARG A 191 -21.70 14.54 -5.76
C ARG A 191 -21.77 13.09 -5.25
N ALA A 192 -22.95 12.48 -5.31
CA ALA A 192 -23.14 11.08 -4.94
C ALA A 192 -22.34 10.10 -5.81
N SER A 193 -22.24 10.35 -7.13
CA SER A 193 -21.39 9.53 -8.00
C SER A 193 -19.91 9.73 -7.71
N LEU A 194 -19.47 10.96 -7.41
CA LEU A 194 -18.08 11.22 -7.01
C LEU A 194 -17.69 10.51 -5.71
N VAL A 195 -18.57 10.53 -4.72
CA VAL A 195 -18.35 9.80 -3.46
C VAL A 195 -18.26 8.31 -3.74
N LYS A 196 -19.16 7.76 -4.58
CA LYS A 196 -19.13 6.35 -4.98
C LYS A 196 -17.84 5.97 -5.73
N ASP A 197 -17.37 6.82 -6.64
CA ASP A 197 -16.14 6.59 -7.40
C ASP A 197 -14.90 6.65 -6.50
N ASN A 198 -14.84 7.61 -5.57
CA ASN A 198 -13.79 7.67 -4.54
C ASN A 198 -13.81 6.44 -3.64
N LEU A 199 -14.98 5.96 -3.22
CA LEU A 199 -15.11 4.74 -2.42
C LEU A 199 -14.71 3.49 -3.22
N GLY A 200 -15.03 3.45 -4.51
CA GLY A 200 -14.59 2.39 -5.42
C GLY A 200 -13.07 2.40 -5.60
N LEU A 201 -12.46 3.58 -5.73
CA LEU A 201 -11.01 3.74 -5.74
C LEU A 201 -10.40 3.30 -4.41
N MET A 202 -10.96 3.69 -3.28
CA MET A 202 -10.54 3.22 -1.96
C MET A 202 -10.60 1.69 -1.84
N TYR A 203 -11.66 1.07 -2.35
CA TYR A 203 -11.80 -0.38 -2.41
C TYR A 203 -10.74 -1.05 -3.32
N ALA A 204 -10.41 -0.43 -4.45
CA ALA A 204 -9.49 -1.00 -5.46
C ALA A 204 -8.00 -0.70 -5.19
N VAL A 205 -7.67 0.51 -4.72
CA VAL A 205 -6.29 0.99 -4.49
C VAL A 205 -5.61 0.19 -3.39
N ASP A 206 -6.38 -0.23 -2.38
CA ASP A 206 -5.82 -1.07 -1.34
C ASP A 206 -5.51 -2.49 -1.84
N ASN A 207 -6.02 -2.93 -3.02
CA ASN A 207 -5.47 -4.11 -3.67
C ASN A 207 -5.84 -4.43 -5.14
N PRO A 208 -4.88 -4.39 -6.07
CA PRO A 208 -5.09 -4.90 -7.42
C PRO A 208 -5.00 -6.44 -7.54
N MET A 209 -4.53 -7.16 -6.51
CA MET A 209 -4.35 -8.63 -6.57
C MET A 209 -5.51 -9.40 -5.90
N PRO A 210 -5.82 -10.65 -6.33
CA PRO A 210 -6.84 -11.49 -5.69
C PRO A 210 -6.57 -11.79 -4.20
N ALA A 211 -5.30 -11.97 -3.81
CA ALA A 211 -4.86 -12.09 -2.40
C ALA A 211 -5.17 -10.83 -1.58
N GLY A 212 -5.55 -9.79 -2.29
CA GLY A 212 -5.61 -8.46 -1.82
C GLY A 212 -6.97 -7.93 -1.42
N LYS A 213 -8.02 -8.49 -2.01
CA LYS A 213 -9.39 -8.30 -1.51
C LYS A 213 -9.51 -8.58 -0.02
N VAL A 214 -8.66 -9.47 0.52
CA VAL A 214 -8.61 -9.88 1.93
C VAL A 214 -8.12 -8.76 2.88
N VAL A 215 -7.59 -7.66 2.35
CA VAL A 215 -7.16 -6.49 3.15
C VAL A 215 -7.94 -5.21 2.80
N SER A 216 -9.05 -5.32 2.05
CA SER A 216 -9.95 -4.18 1.88
C SER A 216 -10.50 -3.75 3.23
N PHE A 217 -10.42 -2.46 3.53
CA PHE A 217 -10.93 -1.86 4.76
C PHE A 217 -12.43 -1.53 4.67
N ILE A 218 -12.98 -1.54 3.46
CA ILE A 218 -14.39 -1.29 3.18
C ILE A 218 -14.96 -2.47 2.42
N SER A 219 -16.17 -2.90 2.81
CA SER A 219 -17.01 -3.76 1.98
C SER A 219 -18.01 -2.87 1.23
N LEU A 220 -17.95 -2.90 -0.10
CA LEU A 220 -18.83 -2.14 -0.98
C LEU A 220 -19.96 -3.07 -1.46
N ALA A 221 -21.04 -3.14 -0.68
CA ALA A 221 -22.30 -3.76 -1.09
C ALA A 221 -23.35 -2.65 -1.37
N ASP A 222 -24.62 -2.89 -1.07
CA ASP A 222 -25.65 -1.84 -1.08
C ASP A 222 -25.43 -0.79 0.02
N ASN A 223 -24.74 -1.20 1.08
CA ASN A 223 -24.28 -0.35 2.16
C ASN A 223 -22.76 -0.51 2.34
N ILE A 224 -22.16 0.47 3.00
CA ILE A 224 -20.72 0.57 3.18
C ILE A 224 -20.39 0.16 4.60
N ASP A 225 -19.66 -0.94 4.73
CA ASP A 225 -19.18 -1.45 6.01
C ASP A 225 -17.68 -1.25 6.14
N VAL A 226 -17.24 -0.83 7.32
CA VAL A 226 -15.81 -0.75 7.66
C VAL A 226 -15.40 -2.05 8.33
N GLU A 227 -14.47 -2.78 7.71
CA GLU A 227 -13.96 -4.04 8.24
C GLU A 227 -12.86 -3.77 9.29
N PHE A 228 -13.31 -3.41 10.49
CA PHE A 228 -12.42 -3.06 11.60
C PHE A 228 -11.41 -4.13 11.99
N GLU A 229 -11.74 -5.41 11.81
CA GLU A 229 -10.83 -6.50 12.10
C GLU A 229 -9.62 -6.46 11.17
N ILE A 230 -9.86 -6.22 9.87
CA ILE A 230 -8.81 -6.06 8.87
C ILE A 230 -7.98 -4.82 9.17
N VAL A 231 -8.62 -3.68 9.43
CA VAL A 231 -7.93 -2.42 9.77
C VAL A 231 -7.04 -2.62 10.99
N SER A 232 -7.59 -3.20 12.05
CA SER A 232 -6.86 -3.49 13.29
C SER A 232 -5.67 -4.42 13.06
N LYS A 233 -5.84 -5.46 12.22
CA LYS A 233 -4.77 -6.40 11.86
C LYS A 233 -3.68 -5.71 11.03
N CYS A 234 -4.06 -4.84 10.11
CA CYS A 234 -3.12 -4.06 9.29
C CYS A 234 -2.32 -3.06 10.13
N LEU A 235 -2.99 -2.32 11.01
CA LEU A 235 -2.34 -1.36 11.91
C LEU A 235 -1.37 -2.07 12.86
N ARG A 236 -1.78 -3.19 13.47
CA ARG A 236 -0.90 -4.02 14.32
C ARG A 236 0.35 -4.51 13.59
N ARG A 237 0.31 -4.65 12.26
CA ARG A 237 1.48 -5.03 11.46
C ARG A 237 2.30 -3.84 10.96
N ARG A 238 1.67 -2.71 10.63
CA ARG A 238 2.35 -1.54 10.04
C ARG A 238 3.03 -0.67 11.10
N VAL A 239 2.39 -0.45 12.24
CA VAL A 239 2.93 0.43 13.29
C VAL A 239 4.27 -0.08 13.83
N PRO A 240 4.44 -1.36 14.23
CA PRO A 240 5.74 -1.86 14.69
C PRO A 240 6.82 -1.81 13.61
N LYS A 241 6.46 -2.01 12.34
CA LYS A 241 7.41 -1.88 11.21
C LYS A 241 7.89 -0.45 11.04
N ALA A 242 7.00 0.54 11.17
CA ALA A 242 7.37 1.96 11.09
C ALA A 242 8.31 2.35 12.23
N VAL A 243 7.98 1.96 13.47
CA VAL A 243 8.83 2.21 14.65
C VAL A 243 10.19 1.51 14.49
N ALA A 244 10.22 0.25 14.07
CA ALA A 244 11.48 -0.47 13.85
C ALA A 244 12.33 0.14 12.73
N ARG A 245 11.70 0.72 11.70
CA ARG A 245 12.41 1.44 10.64
C ARG A 245 13.09 2.70 11.18
N GLU A 246 12.39 3.45 12.01
CA GLU A 246 12.90 4.68 12.62
C GLU A 246 14.07 4.38 13.57
N GLN A 247 13.91 3.36 14.43
CA GLN A 247 14.89 3.05 15.47
C GLN A 247 16.08 2.22 14.98
N HIS A 248 15.86 1.31 14.04
CA HIS A 248 16.81 0.25 13.68
C HIS A 248 17.00 0.07 12.18
N GLY A 249 16.45 0.97 11.36
CA GLY A 249 16.56 0.93 9.89
C GLY A 249 15.91 -0.31 9.27
N ASP A 250 16.35 -0.66 8.05
CA ASP A 250 15.79 -1.80 7.30
C ASP A 250 16.04 -3.15 7.99
N VAL A 251 17.14 -3.25 8.76
CA VAL A 251 17.52 -4.46 9.50
C VAL A 251 16.45 -4.79 10.55
N GLY A 252 16.03 -3.80 11.34
CA GLY A 252 14.94 -3.97 12.31
C GLY A 252 13.60 -4.32 11.65
N VAL A 253 13.27 -3.66 10.54
CA VAL A 253 12.05 -3.96 9.76
C VAL A 253 12.02 -5.42 9.31
N ARG A 254 13.16 -5.95 8.88
CA ARG A 254 13.28 -7.34 8.43
C ARG A 254 13.02 -8.34 9.55
N ILE A 255 13.58 -8.11 10.75
CA ILE A 255 13.35 -8.93 11.95
C ILE A 255 11.86 -8.87 12.36
N VAL A 256 11.31 -7.66 12.51
CA VAL A 256 9.90 -7.47 12.88
C VAL A 256 8.95 -8.12 11.87
N ARG A 257 9.25 -8.03 10.57
CA ARG A 257 8.45 -8.69 9.54
C ARG A 257 8.45 -10.21 9.72
N LEU A 258 9.61 -10.82 9.95
CA LEU A 258 9.72 -12.28 10.18
C LEU A 258 8.93 -12.73 11.40
N LEU A 259 9.05 -12.01 12.52
CA LEU A 259 8.32 -12.31 13.75
C LEU A 259 6.80 -12.15 13.59
N LEU A 260 6.34 -11.17 12.82
CA LEU A 260 4.90 -10.96 12.55
C LEU A 260 4.30 -11.99 11.57
N ASP A 261 5.10 -12.52 10.65
CA ASP A 261 4.64 -13.45 9.61
C ASP A 261 4.75 -14.92 10.06
N ILE A 262 5.84 -15.30 10.72
CA ILE A 262 6.14 -16.69 11.15
C ILE A 262 5.76 -16.90 12.62
N GLY A 263 5.86 -15.88 13.46
CA GLY A 263 5.61 -15.97 14.90
C GLY A 263 6.88 -16.16 15.71
N LYS A 264 6.81 -17.01 16.75
CA LYS A 264 7.93 -17.28 17.65
C LYS A 264 9.05 -18.03 16.92
N MET A 265 10.26 -17.49 16.96
CA MET A 265 11.45 -18.07 16.34
C MET A 265 12.66 -17.89 17.24
N ASP A 266 13.60 -18.83 17.19
CA ASP A 266 14.89 -18.70 17.89
C ASP A 266 15.83 -17.74 17.14
N ASP A 267 16.71 -17.05 17.86
CA ASP A 267 17.69 -16.10 17.30
C ASP A 267 18.50 -16.69 16.14
N LYS A 268 18.92 -17.95 16.28
CA LYS A 268 19.68 -18.69 15.26
C LYS A 268 18.87 -18.90 13.98
N GLN A 269 17.56 -19.15 14.11
CA GLN A 269 16.66 -19.30 12.97
C GLN A 269 16.42 -17.95 12.30
N ILE A 270 16.21 -16.89 13.09
CA ILE A 270 16.05 -15.53 12.58
C ILE A 270 17.29 -15.10 11.80
N ALA A 271 18.49 -15.29 12.35
CA ALA A 271 19.76 -15.01 11.66
C ALA A 271 19.90 -15.76 10.34
N LYS A 272 19.56 -17.06 10.32
CA LYS A 272 19.60 -17.87 9.11
C LYS A 272 18.59 -17.40 8.05
N VAL A 273 17.33 -17.19 8.44
CA VAL A 273 16.24 -16.82 7.51
C VAL A 273 16.41 -15.38 7.00
N ALA A 274 16.78 -14.45 7.88
CA ALA A 274 17.02 -13.06 7.50
C ALA A 274 18.34 -12.85 6.75
N LYS A 275 19.21 -13.87 6.70
CA LYS A 275 20.57 -13.83 6.17
C LYS A 275 21.41 -12.75 6.86
N MET A 276 21.41 -12.76 8.19
CA MET A 276 22.12 -11.80 9.03
C MET A 276 23.01 -12.53 10.01
N PRO A 277 24.17 -11.97 10.39
CA PRO A 277 25.02 -12.59 11.38
C PRO A 277 24.40 -12.53 12.78
N ASN A 278 24.59 -13.58 13.58
CA ASN A 278 23.99 -13.72 14.91
C ASN A 278 24.29 -12.54 15.85
N TYR A 279 25.52 -12.02 15.80
CA TYR A 279 25.94 -10.90 16.66
C TYR A 279 25.21 -9.58 16.36
N VAL A 280 24.58 -9.44 15.18
CA VAL A 280 23.74 -8.29 14.85
C VAL A 280 22.29 -8.52 15.28
N VAL A 281 21.82 -9.77 15.18
CA VAL A 281 20.43 -10.13 15.51
C VAL A 281 20.17 -10.07 17.01
N GLN A 282 21.10 -10.55 17.83
CA GLN A 282 20.92 -10.62 19.29
C GLN A 282 20.69 -9.24 19.94
N PRO A 283 21.55 -8.22 19.71
CA PRO A 283 21.31 -6.90 20.30
C PRO A 283 20.00 -6.26 19.82
N LEU A 284 19.62 -6.48 18.57
CA LEU A 284 18.39 -5.94 18.01
C LEU A 284 17.14 -6.62 18.59
N LEU A 285 17.18 -7.93 18.84
CA LEU A 285 16.05 -8.62 19.49
C LEU A 285 15.84 -8.14 20.93
N ALA A 286 16.93 -7.85 21.65
CA ALA A 286 16.86 -7.33 23.00
C ALA A 286 16.26 -5.90 23.08
N THR A 287 16.31 -5.12 22.00
CA THR A 287 15.73 -3.76 21.95
C THR A 287 14.33 -3.72 21.34
N VAL A 288 13.99 -4.68 20.48
CA VAL A 288 12.73 -4.69 19.71
C VAL A 288 11.59 -5.43 20.44
N VAL A 289 11.92 -6.44 21.26
CA VAL A 289 10.96 -7.25 22.04
C VAL A 289 10.77 -6.67 23.42
#